data_AF-A0A3E1EWD2-F1
#
_entry.id   AF-A0A3E1EWD2-F1
#
_cell.length_a   1.000
_cell.length_b   1.000
_cell.length_c   1.000
_cell.angle_alpha   90.00
_cell.angle_beta   90.00
_cell.angle_gamma   90.00
#
_symmetry.space_group_name_H-M   'P 1'
#
loop_
_entity.id
_entity.type
_entity.pdbx_description
1 polymer ?
#
loop_
_entity_poly.entity_id
_entity_poly.type
_entity_poly.pdbx_seq_one_letter_code
_entity_poly.pdbx_strand_id
1 'polypeptide(L)'
;MKGIWKRLRYYLIGFLIGTIFVSILFGDRGCSWTPTNRVKNSIQDKIIVFPEDEIPTINAMGLNQTNIYRFLVNADVDFSNSLKDSYPKVYIVENHDSIAQRLQFSLYEDSYLTVVHTLKEEEKPQRYEQLEGWGEMVRLPKDSALVFIDKSNYTQCKARRLATTDQQEIIQQMKHTGRVNFSESDLMLTKAVQQIQFYQNDTLEVNAKTIWFESRITFKDFDWKEKLECE
;
A
#
# COMPACT_ATOMS: atom_id res chain seq x y z
N MET A 1 -13.44 62.76 -2.23
CA MET A 1 -13.55 61.50 -3.02
C MET A 1 -12.28 61.10 -3.81
N LYS A 2 -11.41 62.02 -4.27
CA LYS A 2 -10.23 61.67 -5.11
C LYS A 2 -9.12 60.86 -4.42
N GLY A 3 -8.92 61.01 -3.10
CA GLY A 3 -7.84 60.34 -2.37
C GLY A 3 -8.08 58.84 -2.09
N ILE A 4 -9.32 58.45 -1.83
CA ILE A 4 -9.70 57.06 -1.56
C ILE A 4 -9.55 56.21 -2.83
N TRP A 5 -9.95 56.74 -3.98
CA TRP A 5 -9.83 56.06 -5.26
C TRP A 5 -8.36 55.80 -5.64
N LYS A 6 -7.48 56.78 -5.39
CA LYS A 6 -6.04 56.64 -5.62
C LYS A 6 -5.43 55.53 -4.74
N ARG A 7 -5.83 55.45 -3.46
CA ARG A 7 -5.41 54.37 -2.54
C ARG A 7 -5.92 53.01 -2.98
N LEU A 8 -7.21 52.91 -3.34
CA LEU A 8 -7.82 51.65 -3.81
C LEU A 8 -7.11 51.10 -5.05
N ARG A 9 -6.73 51.97 -6.01
CA ARG A 9 -5.98 51.54 -7.20
C ARG A 9 -4.62 50.93 -6.86
N TYR A 10 -3.86 51.52 -5.94
CA TYR A 10 -2.56 50.96 -5.53
C TYR A 10 -2.72 49.63 -4.82
N TYR A 11 -3.75 49.47 -3.98
CA TYR A 11 -4.08 48.19 -3.35
C TYR A 11 -4.46 47.12 -4.37
N LEU A 12 -5.30 47.44 -5.37
CA LEU A 12 -5.68 46.51 -6.44
C LEU A 12 -4.47 46.07 -7.28
N ILE A 13 -3.56 46.98 -7.61
CA ILE A 13 -2.34 46.64 -8.35
C ILE A 13 -1.46 45.71 -7.51
N GLY A 14 -1.23 46.04 -6.24
CA GLY A 14 -0.46 45.19 -5.33
C GLY A 14 -1.11 43.81 -5.12
N PHE A 15 -2.44 43.77 -4.99
CA PHE A 15 -3.20 42.54 -4.86
C PHE A 15 -3.15 41.67 -6.12
N LEU A 16 -3.27 42.26 -7.31
CA LEU A 16 -3.17 41.54 -8.58
C LEU A 16 -1.75 41.00 -8.79
N ILE A 17 -0.71 41.80 -8.53
CA ILE A 17 0.68 41.35 -8.58
C ILE A 17 0.89 40.21 -7.57
N GLY A 18 0.44 40.38 -6.34
CA GLY A 18 0.52 39.34 -5.30
C GLY A 18 -0.20 38.05 -5.70
N THR A 19 -1.39 38.15 -6.30
CA THR A 19 -2.18 37.01 -6.77
C THR A 19 -1.45 36.27 -7.89
N ILE A 20 -0.85 36.99 -8.85
CA ILE A 20 -0.04 36.38 -9.92
C ILE A 20 1.15 35.63 -9.33
N PHE A 21 1.86 36.23 -8.37
CA PHE A 21 2.99 35.57 -7.70
C PHE A 21 2.56 34.32 -6.93
N VAL A 22 1.44 34.37 -6.19
CA VAL A 22 0.88 33.21 -5.50
C VAL A 22 0.50 32.13 -6.52
N SER A 23 -0.20 32.47 -7.60
CA SER A 23 -0.58 31.52 -8.64
C SER A 23 0.63 30.89 -9.36
N ILE A 24 1.74 31.61 -9.53
CA ILE A 24 2.97 31.05 -10.12
C ILE A 24 3.75 30.20 -9.11
N LEU A 25 3.87 30.66 -7.87
CA LEU A 25 4.58 29.94 -6.81
C LEU A 25 3.87 28.65 -6.40
N PHE A 26 2.54 28.66 -6.39
CA PHE A 26 1.73 27.48 -6.09
C PHE A 26 1.32 26.70 -7.34
N GLY A 27 1.31 27.31 -8.53
CA GLY A 27 1.19 26.65 -9.84
C GLY A 27 0.13 25.55 -9.90
N ASP A 28 0.47 24.47 -10.60
CA ASP A 28 -0.26 23.17 -10.58
C ASP A 28 0.23 22.25 -9.45
N ARG A 29 0.78 22.79 -8.35
CA ARG A 29 0.99 21.97 -7.15
C ARG A 29 -0.40 21.72 -6.57
N GLY A 30 -1.06 20.71 -7.12
CA GLY A 30 -2.31 20.20 -6.57
C GLY A 30 -2.15 19.87 -5.10
N CYS A 31 -3.26 19.57 -4.43
CA CYS A 31 -3.30 19.25 -3.00
C CYS A 31 -2.50 17.97 -2.60
N SER A 32 -1.59 17.46 -3.42
CA SER A 32 -0.78 16.24 -3.18
C SER A 32 0.10 16.32 -1.93
N TRP A 33 0.45 17.52 -1.46
CA TRP A 33 1.27 17.72 -0.28
C TRP A 33 0.50 17.62 1.05
N THR A 34 -0.84 17.65 1.00
CA THR A 34 -1.68 17.61 2.20
C THR A 34 -1.44 16.32 3.00
N PRO A 35 -1.57 16.35 4.34
CA PRO A 35 -1.39 15.17 5.18
C PRO A 35 -2.23 13.96 4.71
N THR A 36 -3.50 14.20 4.36
CA THR A 36 -4.41 13.19 3.80
C THR A 36 -3.82 12.52 2.56
N ASN A 37 -3.37 13.30 1.58
CA ASN A 37 -2.82 12.75 0.34
C ASN A 37 -1.48 12.05 0.54
N ARG A 38 -0.66 12.49 1.49
CA ARG A 38 0.58 11.77 1.85
C ARG A 38 0.29 10.38 2.38
N VAL A 39 -0.67 10.24 3.29
CA VAL A 39 -1.07 8.93 3.82
C VAL A 39 -1.64 8.04 2.72
N LYS A 40 -2.55 8.58 1.89
CA LYS A 40 -3.11 7.85 0.75
C LYS A 40 -2.03 7.36 -0.23
N ASN A 41 -1.03 8.18 -0.51
CA ASN A 41 0.10 7.78 -1.35
C ASN A 41 0.94 6.69 -0.67
N SER A 42 1.26 6.84 0.62
CA SER A 42 2.00 5.81 1.37
C SER A 42 1.27 4.45 1.41
N ILE A 43 -0.07 4.45 1.44
CA ILE A 43 -0.87 3.23 1.32
C ILE A 43 -0.77 2.65 -0.10
N GLN A 44 -0.91 3.49 -1.13
CA GLN A 44 -0.89 3.08 -2.54
C GLN A 44 0.50 2.65 -3.05
N ASP A 45 1.57 3.14 -2.44
CA ASP A 45 2.96 2.78 -2.73
C ASP A 45 3.33 1.40 -2.14
N LYS A 46 2.48 0.84 -1.27
CA LYS A 46 2.60 -0.50 -0.68
C LYS A 46 1.63 -1.48 -1.33
N ILE A 47 1.86 -2.78 -1.15
CA ILE A 47 0.89 -3.82 -1.54
C ILE A 47 -0.25 -3.83 -0.54
N ILE A 48 -1.47 -3.63 -1.02
CA ILE A 48 -2.67 -3.71 -0.19
C ILE A 48 -3.08 -5.18 -0.10
N VAL A 49 -3.23 -5.66 1.12
CA VAL A 49 -3.61 -7.05 1.43
C VAL A 49 -4.88 -7.06 2.26
N PHE A 50 -5.83 -7.91 1.86
CA PHE A 50 -7.03 -8.21 2.63
C PHE A 50 -6.86 -9.56 3.32
N PRO A 51 -6.86 -9.62 4.66
CA PRO A 51 -6.97 -10.88 5.38
C PRO A 51 -8.19 -11.69 4.90
N GLU A 52 -8.06 -13.02 4.78
CA GLU A 52 -9.11 -13.87 4.20
C GLU A 52 -10.43 -13.81 4.99
N ASP A 53 -10.36 -13.63 6.30
CA ASP A 53 -11.51 -13.46 7.20
C ASP A 53 -12.26 -12.12 6.99
N GLU A 54 -11.56 -11.09 6.52
CA GLU A 54 -12.12 -9.77 6.24
C GLU A 54 -12.77 -9.68 4.83
N ILE A 55 -12.35 -10.53 3.88
CA ILE A 55 -12.83 -10.50 2.49
C ILE A 55 -14.36 -10.52 2.36
N PRO A 56 -15.12 -11.40 3.06
CA PRO A 56 -16.57 -11.40 2.97
C PRO A 56 -17.20 -10.07 3.36
N THR A 57 -16.69 -9.45 4.44
CA THR A 57 -17.18 -8.16 4.95
C THR A 57 -16.83 -7.02 3.99
N ILE A 58 -15.61 -6.99 3.47
CA ILE A 58 -15.17 -5.99 2.49
C ILE A 58 -16.01 -6.09 1.21
N ASN A 59 -16.25 -7.31 0.71
CA ASN A 59 -17.10 -7.55 -0.46
C ASN A 59 -18.55 -7.13 -0.21
N ALA A 60 -19.09 -7.32 1.01
CA ALA A 60 -20.43 -6.88 1.38
C ALA A 60 -20.56 -5.34 1.40
N MET A 61 -19.48 -4.61 1.70
CA MET A 61 -19.40 -3.16 1.53
C MET A 61 -19.27 -2.72 0.08
N GLY A 62 -19.25 -3.67 -0.86
CA GLY A 62 -19.08 -3.44 -2.29
C GLY A 62 -17.65 -3.09 -2.67
N LEU A 63 -16.65 -3.35 -1.81
CA LEU A 63 -15.24 -3.10 -2.09
C LEU A 63 -14.54 -4.38 -2.58
N ASN A 64 -13.64 -4.25 -3.55
CA ASN A 64 -12.87 -5.33 -4.15
C ASN A 64 -11.58 -4.81 -4.80
N GLN A 65 -10.80 -5.71 -5.40
CA GLN A 65 -9.54 -5.40 -6.10
C GLN A 65 -9.67 -4.29 -7.17
N THR A 66 -10.83 -4.16 -7.83
CA THR A 66 -11.02 -3.20 -8.94
C THR A 66 -11.36 -1.79 -8.47
N ASN A 67 -11.99 -1.65 -7.30
CA ASN A 67 -12.52 -0.36 -6.84
C ASN A 67 -11.87 0.16 -5.55
N ILE A 68 -11.04 -0.64 -4.85
CA ILE A 68 -10.30 -0.18 -3.67
C ILE A 68 -9.44 1.06 -3.97
N TYR A 69 -8.92 1.18 -5.19
CA TYR A 69 -8.23 2.38 -5.65
C TYR A 69 -9.15 3.61 -5.69
N ARG A 70 -10.36 3.47 -6.23
CA ARG A 70 -11.33 4.57 -6.30
C ARG A 70 -11.79 4.98 -4.89
N PHE A 71 -12.00 4.00 -4.02
CA PHE A 71 -12.25 4.24 -2.60
C PHE A 71 -11.15 5.10 -1.98
N LEU A 72 -9.88 4.70 -2.11
CA LEU A 72 -8.76 5.46 -1.54
C LEU A 72 -8.62 6.88 -2.11
N VAL A 73 -8.94 7.08 -3.39
CA VAL A 73 -8.91 8.41 -4.01
C VAL A 73 -9.98 9.32 -3.38
N ASN A 74 -11.20 8.82 -3.20
CA ASN A 74 -12.36 9.61 -2.77
C ASN A 74 -12.53 9.73 -1.25
N ALA A 75 -12.05 8.76 -0.48
CA ALA A 75 -12.19 8.71 0.97
C ALA A 75 -11.40 9.83 1.67
N ASP A 76 -11.71 10.14 2.93
CA ASP A 76 -10.88 11.00 3.77
C ASP A 76 -10.15 10.16 4.84
N VAL A 77 -9.10 10.73 5.44
CA VAL A 77 -8.34 10.08 6.51
C VAL A 77 -8.75 10.70 7.84
N ASP A 78 -9.34 9.90 8.72
CA ASP A 78 -9.65 10.33 10.08
C ASP A 78 -8.39 10.27 10.96
N PHE A 79 -7.65 11.38 10.95
CA PHE A 79 -6.46 11.52 11.78
C PHE A 79 -6.76 11.53 13.28
N SER A 80 -7.96 11.90 13.70
CA SER A 80 -8.28 12.03 15.13
C SER A 80 -8.38 10.67 15.78
N ASN A 81 -8.99 9.71 15.09
CA ASN A 81 -9.15 8.35 15.59
C ASN A 81 -8.00 7.40 15.18
N SER A 82 -7.14 7.78 14.24
CA SER A 82 -5.97 6.97 13.80
C SER A 82 -4.86 6.84 14.86
N LEU A 83 -4.22 5.66 14.94
CA LEU A 83 -3.11 5.36 15.86
C LEU A 83 -1.75 5.54 15.16
N LYS A 84 -1.07 6.65 15.41
CA LYS A 84 0.10 7.10 14.59
C LYS A 84 1.43 7.15 15.35
N ASP A 85 1.38 6.90 16.66
CA ASP A 85 2.48 7.05 17.62
C ASP A 85 3.50 5.90 17.58
N SER A 86 3.07 4.69 17.25
CA SER A 86 3.94 3.53 17.07
C SER A 86 3.59 2.73 15.80
N TYR A 87 4.43 1.75 15.47
CA TYR A 87 4.13 0.78 14.41
C TYR A 87 3.31 -0.41 14.95
N PRO A 88 2.47 -1.05 14.12
CA PRO A 88 2.11 -0.60 12.76
C PRO A 88 1.26 0.66 12.81
N LYS A 89 1.60 1.71 12.05
CA LYS A 89 0.79 2.95 12.02
C LYS A 89 -0.58 2.61 11.43
N VAL A 90 -1.62 2.91 12.20
CA VAL A 90 -2.99 2.57 11.85
C VAL A 90 -3.73 3.82 11.41
N TYR A 91 -4.15 3.86 10.15
CA TYR A 91 -4.95 4.96 9.61
C TYR A 91 -6.37 4.49 9.34
N ILE A 92 -7.34 5.27 9.84
CA ILE A 92 -8.75 5.08 9.50
C ILE A 92 -9.05 5.88 8.25
N VAL A 93 -9.60 5.22 7.24
CA VAL A 93 -9.98 5.81 5.97
C VAL A 93 -11.47 5.60 5.78
N GLU A 94 -12.19 6.70 5.57
CA GLU A 94 -13.65 6.74 5.57
C GLU A 94 -14.18 7.37 4.30
N ASN A 95 -15.17 6.73 3.71
CA ASN A 95 -15.95 7.30 2.63
C ASN A 95 -17.41 7.47 3.07
N HIS A 96 -17.93 8.67 2.85
CA HIS A 96 -19.29 9.09 3.21
C HIS A 96 -20.27 8.96 2.03
N ASP A 97 -19.95 8.10 1.05
CA ASP A 97 -20.87 7.72 -0.02
C ASP A 97 -22.11 7.00 0.55
N SER A 98 -23.04 6.58 -0.31
CA SER A 98 -24.34 5.97 0.07
C SER A 98 -24.26 4.76 1.00
N ILE A 99 -23.09 4.13 1.13
CA ILE A 99 -22.76 3.09 2.11
C ILE A 99 -21.55 3.62 2.88
N ALA A 100 -21.69 3.83 4.19
CA ALA A 100 -20.57 4.23 5.03
C ALA A 100 -19.50 3.13 5.01
N GLN A 101 -18.36 3.46 4.40
CA GLN A 101 -17.23 2.54 4.26
C GLN A 101 -16.12 3.05 5.17
N ARG A 102 -15.86 2.30 6.25
CA ARG A 102 -14.83 2.62 7.24
C ARG A 102 -13.82 1.49 7.29
N LEU A 103 -12.61 1.77 6.84
CA LEU A 103 -11.54 0.79 6.74
C LEU A 103 -10.32 1.23 7.55
N GLN A 104 -9.70 0.26 8.19
CA GLN A 104 -8.45 0.42 8.89
C GLN A 104 -7.28 -0.04 8.00
N PHE A 105 -6.31 0.84 7.75
CA PHE A 105 -5.08 0.51 7.04
C PHE A 105 -3.91 0.46 8.02
N SER A 106 -3.29 -0.71 8.17
CA SER A 106 -2.17 -0.94 9.07
C SER A 106 -0.86 -0.97 8.28
N LEU A 107 0.00 0.02 8.51
CA LEU A 107 1.29 0.18 7.83
C LEU A 107 2.41 -0.17 8.80
N TYR A 108 3.16 -1.21 8.46
CA TYR A 108 4.36 -1.59 9.20
C TYR A 108 5.57 -0.84 8.63
N GLU A 109 6.59 -0.63 9.47
CA GLU A 109 7.75 0.20 9.14
C GLU A 109 8.50 -0.32 7.93
N ASP A 110 9.05 -1.52 8.05
CA ASP A 110 9.90 -2.15 7.03
C ASP A 110 9.16 -3.15 6.14
N SER A 111 7.83 -3.28 6.30
CA SER A 111 7.02 -4.11 5.41
C SER A 111 6.62 -3.35 4.15
N TYR A 112 6.63 -4.01 3.01
CA TYR A 112 6.01 -3.49 1.79
C TYR A 112 4.49 -3.72 1.75
N LEU A 113 3.92 -4.36 2.77
CA LEU A 113 2.49 -4.63 2.89
C LEU A 113 1.77 -3.53 3.68
N THR A 114 0.53 -3.26 3.26
CA THR A 114 -0.50 -2.58 4.04
C THR A 114 -1.65 -3.55 4.24
N VAL A 115 -1.97 -3.85 5.49
CA VAL A 115 -3.04 -4.80 5.83
C VAL A 115 -4.32 -4.05 6.17
N VAL A 116 -5.42 -4.45 5.55
CA VAL A 116 -6.73 -3.78 5.67
C VAL A 116 -7.66 -4.59 6.55
N HIS A 117 -8.26 -3.95 7.55
CA HIS A 117 -9.35 -4.53 8.35
C HIS A 117 -10.58 -3.66 8.23
N THR A 118 -11.76 -4.28 8.29
CA THR A 118 -13.01 -3.53 8.38
C THR A 118 -13.19 -2.98 9.79
N LEU A 119 -13.81 -1.81 9.91
CA LEU A 119 -14.19 -1.22 11.18
C LEU A 119 -15.69 -0.95 11.17
N LYS A 120 -16.40 -1.43 12.19
CA LYS A 120 -17.79 -1.02 12.40
C LYS A 120 -17.84 0.44 12.87
N GLU A 121 -18.99 1.10 12.73
CA GLU A 121 -19.15 2.54 12.98
C GLU A 121 -18.66 2.98 14.38
N GLU A 122 -18.87 2.16 15.41
CA GLU A 122 -18.47 2.48 16.79
C GLU A 122 -17.18 1.79 17.24
N GLU A 123 -16.59 0.97 16.38
CA GLU A 123 -15.39 0.20 16.70
C GLU A 123 -14.16 1.10 16.70
N LYS A 124 -13.28 0.88 17.69
CA LYS A 124 -12.01 1.59 17.77
C LYS A 124 -10.96 0.84 16.96
N PRO A 125 -10.02 1.53 16.32
CA PRO A 125 -8.93 0.86 15.63
C PRO A 125 -8.05 0.09 16.62
N GLN A 126 -7.47 -1.00 16.15
CA GLN A 126 -6.57 -1.85 16.91
C GLN A 126 -5.23 -2.04 16.17
N ARG A 127 -4.14 -2.14 16.92
CA ARG A 127 -2.84 -2.56 16.38
C ARG A 127 -2.79 -4.08 16.33
N TYR A 128 -2.57 -4.61 15.13
CA TYR A 128 -2.32 -6.04 14.93
C TYR A 128 -0.81 -6.23 14.83
N GLU A 129 -0.16 -6.66 15.92
CA GLU A 129 1.28 -6.95 15.91
C GLU A 129 1.57 -8.38 15.44
N GLN A 130 0.63 -9.28 15.70
CA GLN A 130 0.62 -10.65 15.25
C GLN A 130 -0.63 -10.87 14.42
N LEU A 131 -0.44 -11.31 13.19
CA LEU A 131 -1.50 -11.67 12.24
C LEU A 131 -1.39 -13.17 11.99
N GLU A 132 -2.52 -13.83 11.78
CA GLU A 132 -2.58 -15.26 11.51
C GLU A 132 -3.35 -15.52 10.22
N GLY A 133 -3.10 -16.68 9.61
CA GLY A 133 -3.80 -17.12 8.41
C GLY A 133 -3.27 -16.48 7.14
N TRP A 134 -4.14 -16.37 6.15
CA TRP A 134 -3.79 -15.91 4.81
C TRP A 134 -4.41 -14.55 4.51
N GLY A 135 -3.77 -13.81 3.61
CA GLY A 135 -4.31 -12.58 3.05
C GLY A 135 -4.09 -12.49 1.54
N GLU A 136 -5.09 -11.99 0.83
CA GLU A 136 -5.05 -11.81 -0.62
C GLU A 136 -4.43 -10.46 -1.01
N MET A 137 -3.47 -10.47 -1.93
CA MET A 137 -2.88 -9.25 -2.49
C MET A 137 -3.84 -8.62 -3.49
N VAL A 138 -4.68 -7.72 -3.02
CA VAL A 138 -5.69 -7.08 -3.88
C VAL A 138 -5.10 -6.00 -4.77
N ARG A 139 -4.02 -5.34 -4.36
CA ARG A 139 -3.43 -4.26 -5.17
C ARG A 139 -1.92 -4.19 -5.01
N LEU A 140 -1.22 -4.27 -6.13
CA LEU A 140 0.20 -3.97 -6.23
C LEU A 140 0.46 -2.53 -6.73
N PRO A 141 1.51 -1.85 -6.24
CA PRO A 141 1.98 -0.58 -6.77
C PRO A 141 2.25 -0.65 -8.28
N LYS A 142 2.14 0.48 -8.98
CA LYS A 142 2.47 0.57 -10.41
C LYS A 142 3.97 0.83 -10.55
N ASP A 143 4.77 -0.22 -10.41
CA ASP A 143 6.21 -0.19 -10.68
C ASP A 143 6.62 -1.44 -11.45
N SER A 144 7.30 -1.26 -12.59
CA SER A 144 7.84 -2.36 -13.38
C SER A 144 9.04 -3.02 -12.70
N ALA A 145 9.80 -2.31 -11.86
CA ALA A 145 10.97 -2.85 -11.17
C ALA A 145 10.66 -3.28 -9.72
N LEU A 146 9.40 -3.58 -9.40
CA LEU A 146 8.93 -3.85 -8.04
C LEU A 146 9.61 -5.08 -7.40
N VAL A 147 9.96 -6.09 -8.19
CA VAL A 147 10.48 -7.37 -7.69
C VAL A 147 11.94 -7.60 -8.08
N PHE A 148 12.68 -8.27 -7.20
CA PHE A 148 14.08 -8.62 -7.41
C PHE A 148 14.40 -9.97 -6.78
N ILE A 149 15.11 -10.84 -7.50
CA ILE A 149 15.60 -12.11 -6.96
C ILE A 149 17.02 -11.92 -6.46
N ASP A 150 17.27 -12.22 -5.19
CA ASP A 150 18.59 -12.09 -4.57
C ASP A 150 19.65 -12.88 -5.33
N LYS A 151 20.85 -12.30 -5.51
CA LYS A 151 21.92 -12.87 -6.33
C LYS A 151 22.78 -13.91 -5.60
N SER A 152 22.48 -14.24 -4.35
CA SER A 152 23.20 -15.30 -3.65
C SER A 152 23.08 -16.63 -4.39
N ASN A 153 24.13 -17.46 -4.31
CA ASN A 153 24.14 -18.77 -4.96
C ASN A 153 22.96 -19.65 -4.50
N TYR A 154 22.57 -19.51 -3.23
CA TYR A 154 21.45 -20.21 -2.63
C TYR A 154 20.12 -19.84 -3.30
N THR A 155 19.76 -18.55 -3.30
CA THR A 155 18.50 -18.09 -3.90
C THR A 155 18.47 -18.34 -5.40
N GLN A 156 19.58 -18.10 -6.11
CA GLN A 156 19.67 -18.31 -7.55
C GLN A 156 19.55 -19.79 -7.93
N CYS A 157 20.08 -20.71 -7.10
CA CYS A 157 19.89 -22.14 -7.31
C CYS A 157 18.40 -22.52 -7.26
N LYS A 158 17.70 -22.07 -6.21
CA LYS A 158 16.27 -22.36 -6.02
C LYS A 158 15.39 -21.68 -7.09
N ALA A 159 15.76 -20.48 -7.51
CA ALA A 159 15.06 -19.72 -8.55
C ALA A 159 15.04 -20.42 -9.93
N ARG A 160 15.97 -21.36 -10.20
CA ARG A 160 16.00 -22.13 -11.47
C ARG A 160 14.77 -23.02 -11.66
N ARG A 161 14.03 -23.33 -10.59
CA ARG A 161 12.78 -24.12 -10.66
C ARG A 161 11.55 -23.26 -10.97
N LEU A 162 11.68 -21.93 -10.94
CA LEU A 162 10.62 -21.05 -11.42
C LEU A 162 10.40 -21.28 -12.91
N ALA A 163 9.14 -21.20 -13.34
CA ALA A 163 8.80 -21.21 -14.75
C ALA A 163 9.34 -19.97 -15.47
N THR A 164 9.44 -18.85 -14.76
CA THR A 164 10.01 -17.59 -15.27
C THR A 164 10.72 -16.83 -14.16
N THR A 165 11.79 -16.15 -14.54
CA THR A 165 12.53 -15.20 -13.69
C THR A 165 12.35 -13.75 -14.16
N ASP A 166 11.52 -13.53 -15.18
CA ASP A 166 11.19 -12.19 -15.66
C ASP A 166 10.39 -11.43 -14.60
N GLN A 167 10.82 -10.20 -14.31
CA GLN A 167 10.25 -9.39 -13.25
C GLN A 167 8.80 -8.98 -13.57
N GLN A 168 8.48 -8.67 -14.83
CA GLN A 168 7.12 -8.26 -15.19
C GLN A 168 6.16 -9.43 -15.05
N GLU A 169 6.57 -10.62 -15.50
CA GLU A 169 5.75 -11.82 -15.41
C GLU A 169 5.45 -12.19 -13.96
N ILE A 170 6.47 -12.14 -13.08
CA ILE A 170 6.27 -12.35 -11.63
C ILE A 170 5.31 -11.32 -11.04
N ILE A 171 5.47 -10.03 -11.37
CA ILE A 171 4.57 -8.97 -10.90
C ILE A 171 3.13 -9.23 -11.36
N GLN A 172 2.91 -9.66 -12.61
CA GLN A 172 1.57 -9.99 -13.08
C GLN A 172 1.00 -11.20 -12.34
N GLN A 173 1.79 -12.26 -12.14
CA GLN A 173 1.37 -13.46 -11.41
C GLN A 173 0.98 -13.13 -9.96
N MET A 174 1.80 -12.34 -9.26
CA MET A 174 1.49 -11.82 -7.92
C MET A 174 0.23 -10.96 -7.91
N LYS A 175 0.01 -10.14 -8.94
CA LYS A 175 -1.21 -9.33 -9.04
C LYS A 175 -2.48 -10.16 -9.24
N HIS A 176 -2.38 -11.32 -9.88
CA HIS A 176 -3.51 -12.21 -10.17
C HIS A 176 -3.78 -13.25 -9.07
N THR A 177 -2.73 -13.80 -8.46
CA THR A 177 -2.84 -14.95 -7.54
C THR A 177 -2.06 -14.77 -6.24
N GLY A 178 -1.45 -13.61 -6.03
CA GLY A 178 -0.60 -13.34 -4.89
C GLY A 178 -1.35 -13.38 -3.57
N ARG A 179 -0.80 -14.11 -2.61
CA ARG A 179 -1.27 -14.19 -1.23
C ARG A 179 -0.10 -14.11 -0.27
N VAL A 180 -0.38 -13.72 0.96
CA VAL A 180 0.59 -13.64 2.06
C VAL A 180 0.15 -14.62 3.13
N ASN A 181 1.08 -15.43 3.64
CA ASN A 181 0.88 -16.23 4.83
C ASN A 181 1.32 -15.41 6.04
N PHE A 182 0.36 -14.85 6.79
CA PHE A 182 0.68 -14.05 7.97
C PHE A 182 1.25 -14.89 9.11
N SER A 183 0.84 -16.15 9.24
CA SER A 183 1.37 -17.06 10.28
C SER A 183 2.87 -17.35 10.12
N GLU A 184 3.40 -17.26 8.91
CA GLU A 184 4.82 -17.46 8.60
C GLU A 184 5.56 -16.14 8.29
N SER A 185 4.86 -15.01 8.37
CA SER A 185 5.43 -13.67 8.18
C SER A 185 5.66 -13.00 9.52
N ASP A 186 6.66 -12.12 9.59
CA ASP A 186 6.85 -11.24 10.73
C ASP A 186 7.02 -9.81 10.22
N LEU A 187 5.94 -9.04 10.34
CA LEU A 187 5.85 -7.68 9.80
C LEU A 187 6.44 -6.63 10.75
N MET A 188 6.72 -7.00 12.01
CA MET A 188 7.18 -6.08 13.05
C MET A 188 8.70 -6.01 13.18
N LEU A 189 9.45 -6.90 12.52
CA LEU A 189 10.91 -6.85 12.49
C LEU A 189 11.43 -5.60 11.80
N THR A 190 12.61 -5.13 12.23
CA THR A 190 13.40 -4.06 11.58
C THR A 190 13.93 -4.42 10.17
N LYS A 191 13.60 -5.63 9.71
CA LYS A 191 13.68 -6.13 8.34
C LYS A 191 12.54 -7.11 8.18
N ALA A 192 11.33 -6.56 8.10
CA ALA A 192 10.10 -7.33 8.03
C ALA A 192 10.22 -8.43 6.97
N VAL A 193 9.81 -9.64 7.35
CA VAL A 193 9.87 -10.84 6.53
C VAL A 193 8.45 -11.19 6.13
N GLN A 194 8.23 -11.38 4.83
CA GLN A 194 6.94 -11.75 4.28
C GLN A 194 7.05 -13.09 3.57
N GLN A 195 6.24 -14.04 4.00
CA GLN A 195 6.04 -15.30 3.33
C GLN A 195 4.88 -15.14 2.35
N ILE A 196 5.17 -15.28 1.05
CA ILE A 196 4.19 -15.07 -0.01
C ILE A 196 4.01 -16.33 -0.85
N GLN A 197 2.83 -16.42 -1.46
CA GLN A 197 2.47 -17.48 -2.39
C GLN A 197 1.88 -16.87 -3.66
N PHE A 198 2.19 -17.43 -4.81
CA PHE A 198 1.53 -17.13 -6.08
C PHE A 198 1.69 -18.30 -7.05
N TYR A 199 0.96 -18.30 -8.15
CA TYR A 199 1.04 -19.34 -9.18
C TYR A 199 1.73 -18.83 -10.45
N GLN A 200 2.59 -19.67 -11.03
CA GLN A 200 3.12 -19.49 -12.39
C GLN A 200 2.50 -20.51 -13.34
N ASN A 201 2.14 -20.07 -14.56
CA ASN A 201 1.48 -20.90 -15.58
C ASN A 201 0.27 -21.68 -15.03
N ASP A 202 -0.48 -21.06 -14.11
CA ASP A 202 -1.68 -21.58 -13.43
C ASP A 202 -1.52 -22.91 -12.67
N THR A 203 -0.30 -23.44 -12.55
CA THR A 203 -0.06 -24.81 -12.05
C THR A 203 1.13 -24.90 -11.10
N LEU A 204 2.17 -24.10 -11.31
CA LEU A 204 3.33 -24.08 -10.44
C LEU A 204 3.07 -23.15 -9.26
N GLU A 205 2.80 -23.72 -8.10
CA GLU A 205 2.73 -23.00 -6.84
C GLU A 205 4.14 -22.57 -6.40
N VAL A 206 4.33 -21.28 -6.20
CA VAL A 206 5.59 -20.69 -5.73
C VAL A 206 5.35 -20.13 -4.34
N ASN A 207 6.02 -20.72 -3.35
CA ASN A 207 6.12 -20.19 -2.00
C ASN A 207 7.48 -19.53 -1.84
N ALA A 208 7.52 -18.32 -1.30
CA ALA A 208 8.75 -17.56 -1.22
C ALA A 208 8.84 -16.68 0.02
N LYS A 209 10.05 -16.61 0.56
CA LYS A 209 10.43 -15.67 1.60
C LYS A 209 10.96 -14.39 0.98
N THR A 210 10.38 -13.27 1.34
CA THR A 210 10.69 -11.95 0.78
C THR A 210 10.93 -10.91 1.87
N ILE A 211 11.62 -9.83 1.50
CA ILE A 211 11.81 -8.63 2.32
C ILE A 211 11.68 -7.38 1.46
N TRP A 212 11.41 -6.23 2.08
CA TRP A 212 11.59 -4.95 1.43
C TRP A 212 13.06 -4.50 1.51
N PHE A 213 13.71 -4.28 0.37
CA PHE A 213 15.10 -3.84 0.32
C PHE A 213 15.37 -2.99 -0.92
N GLU A 214 16.07 -1.86 -0.75
CA GLU A 214 16.40 -0.90 -1.83
C GLU A 214 15.18 -0.51 -2.70
N SER A 215 14.04 -0.27 -2.04
CA SER A 215 12.76 0.07 -2.68
C SER A 215 12.18 -1.02 -3.58
N ARG A 216 12.51 -2.30 -3.32
CA ARG A 216 12.01 -3.46 -4.07
C ARG A 216 11.66 -4.61 -3.15
N ILE A 217 10.75 -5.45 -3.60
CA ILE A 217 10.45 -6.75 -3.01
C ILE A 217 11.58 -7.70 -3.41
N THR A 218 12.44 -8.01 -2.45
CA THR A 218 13.59 -8.90 -2.67
C THR A 218 13.26 -10.31 -2.20
N PHE A 219 13.23 -11.25 -3.15
CA PHE A 219 13.12 -12.68 -2.89
C PHE A 219 14.42 -13.19 -2.29
N LYS A 220 14.34 -13.74 -1.08
CA LYS A 220 15.47 -14.29 -0.33
C LYS A 220 15.51 -15.80 -0.39
N ASP A 221 14.35 -16.45 -0.45
CA ASP A 221 14.24 -17.90 -0.50
C ASP A 221 13.00 -18.33 -1.29
N PHE A 222 13.03 -19.56 -1.81
CA PHE A 222 11.90 -20.24 -2.42
C PHE A 222 11.74 -21.63 -1.79
N ASP A 223 10.51 -21.95 -1.40
CA ASP A 223 10.21 -23.21 -0.73
C ASP A 223 9.68 -24.22 -1.73
N TRP A 224 10.41 -25.32 -1.88
CA TRP A 224 10.08 -26.41 -2.78
C TRP A 224 9.80 -27.68 -1.99
N LYS A 225 8.87 -28.51 -2.48
CA LYS A 225 8.51 -29.78 -1.83
C LYS A 225 9.66 -30.79 -1.80
N GLU A 226 10.52 -30.73 -2.80
CA GLU A 226 11.70 -31.59 -2.91
C GLU A 226 12.94 -30.86 -2.40
N LYS A 227 13.77 -31.57 -1.63
CA LYS A 227 15.07 -31.04 -1.20
C LYS A 227 15.96 -30.83 -2.42
N LEU A 228 16.51 -29.62 -2.56
CA LEU A 228 17.41 -29.30 -3.68
C LEU A 228 18.88 -29.54 -3.29
N GLU A 229 19.75 -29.74 -4.30
CA GLU A 229 21.19 -29.97 -4.09
C GLU A 229 21.90 -28.83 -3.36
N CYS A 230 21.29 -27.63 -3.34
CA CYS A 230 21.81 -26.44 -2.69
C CYS A 230 21.33 -26.24 -1.23
N GLU A 231 20.65 -27.24 -0.64
CA GLU A 231 20.14 -27.23 0.74
C GLU A 231 20.88 -28.17 1.70
#